data_AF-A0A9Q8MU76-F1
#
_entry.id   AF-A0A9Q8MU76-F1
#
_cell.length_a   1.000
_cell.length_b   1.000
_cell.length_c   1.000
_cell.angle_alpha   90.00
_cell.angle_beta   90.00
_cell.angle_gamma   90.00
#
_symmetry.space_group_name_H-M   'P 1'
#
loop_
_entity.id
_entity.type
_entity.pdbx_description
1 polymer ?
#
loop_
_entity_poly.entity_id
_entity_poly.type
_entity_poly.pdbx_seq_one_letter_code
_entity_poly.pdbx_strand_id
1 'polypeptide(L)'
;MLKNKKSIIVLLIAMLFIPMTLTSINSQSASANTTYNRYKLNDKKLGIMMTFKYLYSPKMVKAYSKAGAMAYADSKHANMLKGYSYVTGQGDPTSFIYYKHNGNTAYYKYWYVGPKQDVAHGHFIKQRHVSIKYLVNKYYHSKSQKNAVNYYASKLKNDNY
;
A
#
# COMPACT_ATOMS: atom_id res chain seq x y z
N MET A 1 -63.22 -16.96 -50.95
CA MET A 1 -63.00 -17.96 -49.88
C MET A 1 -61.57 -17.88 -49.37
N LEU A 2 -61.41 -17.54 -48.09
CA LEU A 2 -60.40 -17.97 -47.11
C LEU A 2 -58.94 -18.36 -47.49
N LYS A 3 -58.04 -17.76 -46.68
CA LYS A 3 -56.75 -18.25 -46.09
C LYS A 3 -55.46 -17.82 -46.82
N ASN A 4 -54.60 -16.92 -46.29
CA ASN A 4 -53.85 -16.85 -45.01
C ASN A 4 -52.52 -17.63 -45.07
N LYS A 5 -51.35 -16.94 -45.04
CA LYS A 5 -50.29 -17.07 -43.99
C LYS A 5 -48.93 -16.46 -44.38
N LYS A 6 -48.32 -15.87 -43.35
CA LYS A 6 -47.01 -15.20 -43.16
C LYS A 6 -45.79 -16.01 -43.63
N SER A 7 -44.69 -15.34 -44.05
CA SER A 7 -43.42 -15.31 -43.29
C SER A 7 -42.30 -14.47 -43.94
N ILE A 8 -41.46 -13.91 -43.07
CA ILE A 8 -40.32 -13.01 -43.27
C ILE A 8 -39.03 -13.79 -43.54
N ILE A 9 -38.17 -13.36 -44.49
CA ILE A 9 -36.74 -13.73 -44.59
C ILE A 9 -35.97 -12.52 -45.17
N VAL A 10 -35.36 -11.68 -44.32
CA VAL A 10 -33.91 -11.55 -43.98
C VAL A 10 -33.01 -11.05 -45.12
N LEU A 11 -32.53 -9.82 -44.94
CA LEU A 11 -31.57 -9.08 -45.76
C LEU A 11 -30.13 -9.57 -45.48
N LEU A 12 -29.39 -9.96 -46.51
CA LEU A 12 -27.95 -10.27 -46.43
C LEU A 12 -27.16 -8.96 -46.45
N ILE A 13 -26.49 -8.62 -45.34
CA ILE A 13 -25.47 -7.56 -45.28
C ILE A 13 -24.11 -8.23 -45.39
N ALA A 14 -23.43 -8.03 -46.51
CA ALA A 14 -22.03 -8.39 -46.68
C ALA A 14 -21.17 -7.47 -45.80
N MET A 15 -20.61 -8.00 -44.70
CA MET A 15 -19.61 -7.29 -43.90
C MET A 15 -18.22 -7.54 -44.49
N LEU A 16 -17.60 -6.47 -44.99
CA LEU A 16 -16.18 -6.38 -45.30
C LEU A 16 -15.36 -6.68 -44.04
N PHE A 17 -14.65 -7.81 -44.04
CA PHE A 17 -13.62 -8.13 -43.06
C PHE A 17 -12.38 -7.28 -43.34
N ILE A 18 -12.16 -6.23 -42.54
CA ILE A 18 -10.84 -5.58 -42.45
C ILE A 18 -10.06 -6.34 -41.38
N PRO A 19 -8.92 -6.98 -41.68
CA PRO A 19 -8.10 -7.61 -40.66
C PRO A 19 -7.50 -6.52 -39.77
N MET A 20 -8.01 -6.41 -38.55
CA MET A 20 -7.43 -5.58 -37.49
C MET A 20 -6.11 -6.25 -37.06
N THR A 21 -4.99 -5.77 -37.55
CA THR A 21 -3.67 -6.23 -37.10
C THR A 21 -3.52 -5.89 -35.63
N LEU A 22 -3.54 -6.93 -34.79
CA LEU A 22 -3.25 -6.83 -33.36
C LEU A 22 -1.77 -6.43 -33.21
N THR A 23 -1.50 -5.13 -33.09
CA THR A 23 -0.18 -4.67 -32.66
C THR A 23 -0.02 -5.08 -31.21
N SER A 24 0.82 -6.08 -30.96
CA SER A 24 1.24 -6.46 -29.62
C SER A 24 1.88 -5.23 -28.99
N ILE A 25 1.18 -4.58 -28.06
CA ILE A 25 1.74 -3.52 -27.24
C ILE A 25 2.75 -4.22 -26.34
N ASN A 26 4.01 -4.23 -26.78
CA ASN A 26 5.12 -4.64 -25.96
C ASN A 26 5.17 -3.65 -24.80
N SER A 27 4.50 -3.96 -23.70
CA SER A 27 4.56 -3.21 -22.46
C SER A 27 5.91 -3.48 -21.82
N GLN A 28 6.98 -3.03 -22.49
CA GLN A 28 8.22 -2.71 -21.83
C GLN A 28 7.82 -1.65 -20.80
N SER A 29 7.65 -2.15 -19.58
CA SER A 29 7.46 -1.33 -18.41
C SER A 29 8.71 -0.48 -18.30
N ALA A 30 8.67 0.71 -18.92
CA ALA A 30 9.60 1.77 -18.61
C ALA A 30 9.57 1.84 -17.09
N SER A 31 10.68 1.45 -16.44
CA SER A 31 10.83 1.54 -15.00
C SER A 31 10.57 2.98 -14.62
N ALA A 32 9.31 3.31 -14.33
CA ALA A 32 8.91 4.66 -14.02
C ALA A 32 9.80 5.07 -12.87
N ASN A 33 10.53 6.18 -13.03
CA ASN A 33 11.44 6.68 -12.01
C ASN A 33 10.61 7.23 -10.83
N THR A 34 10.03 6.31 -10.06
CA THR A 34 9.15 6.57 -8.95
C THR A 34 9.91 7.29 -7.86
N THR A 35 9.19 8.06 -7.04
CA THR A 35 9.77 8.69 -5.86
C THR A 35 10.39 7.65 -4.95
N TYR A 36 9.79 6.46 -4.84
CA TYR A 36 10.32 5.35 -4.07
C TYR A 36 11.72 4.95 -4.54
N ASN A 37 11.88 4.73 -5.85
CA ASN A 37 13.17 4.35 -6.46
C ASN A 37 14.17 5.51 -6.41
N ARG A 38 13.75 6.73 -6.75
CA ARG A 38 14.59 7.94 -6.75
C ARG A 38 15.24 8.21 -5.40
N TYR A 39 14.50 8.00 -4.31
CA TYR A 39 14.99 8.22 -2.95
C TYR A 39 15.65 6.97 -2.33
N LYS A 40 15.81 5.89 -3.12
CA LYS A 40 16.36 4.60 -2.66
C LYS A 40 15.68 4.14 -1.37
N LEU A 41 14.35 4.23 -1.36
CA LEU A 41 13.56 3.74 -0.24
C LEU A 41 13.60 2.22 -0.20
N ASN A 42 13.36 1.68 0.99
CA ASN A 42 13.03 0.29 1.22
C ASN A 42 11.83 0.26 2.17
N ASP A 43 11.26 -0.92 2.39
CA ASP A 43 10.03 -1.03 3.16
C ASP A 43 10.20 -0.58 4.61
N LYS A 44 11.35 -0.88 5.24
CA LYS A 44 11.66 -0.35 6.58
C LYS A 44 11.64 1.19 6.63
N LYS A 45 12.23 1.88 5.66
CA LYS A 45 12.21 3.36 5.58
C LYS A 45 10.79 3.89 5.36
N LEU A 46 10.03 3.25 4.46
CA LEU A 46 8.63 3.59 4.25
C LEU A 46 7.82 3.41 5.54
N GLY A 47 8.02 2.29 6.24
CA GLY A 47 7.38 1.97 7.51
C GLY A 47 7.63 3.00 8.60
N ILE A 48 8.86 3.51 8.74
CA ILE A 48 9.16 4.60 9.68
C ILE A 48 8.40 5.88 9.31
N MET A 49 8.36 6.26 8.03
CA MET A 49 7.58 7.44 7.60
C MET A 49 6.07 7.26 7.84
N MET A 50 5.55 6.05 7.62
CA MET A 50 4.15 5.72 7.92
C MET A 50 3.88 5.77 9.43
N THR A 51 4.82 5.27 10.24
CA THR A 51 4.76 5.32 11.71
C THR A 51 4.71 6.76 12.20
N PHE A 52 5.59 7.64 11.70
CA PHE A 52 5.56 9.07 12.03
C PHE A 52 4.26 9.77 11.67
N LYS A 53 3.58 9.30 10.63
CA LYS A 53 2.38 9.93 10.10
C LYS A 53 1.11 9.46 10.82
N TYR A 54 1.01 8.18 11.11
CA TYR A 54 -0.26 7.54 11.47
C TYR A 54 -0.28 6.90 12.84
N LEU A 55 0.88 6.66 13.45
CA LEU A 55 0.94 5.82 14.65
C LEU A 55 1.58 6.57 15.82
N TYR A 56 2.78 7.09 15.65
CA TYR A 56 3.57 7.66 16.74
C TYR A 56 4.21 8.99 16.36
N SER A 57 4.26 9.91 17.32
CA SER A 57 5.07 11.12 17.18
C SER A 57 6.56 10.78 17.08
N PRO A 58 7.40 11.66 16.49
CA PRO A 58 8.85 11.44 16.46
C PRO A 58 9.49 11.21 17.83
N LYS A 59 8.94 11.83 18.90
CA LYS A 59 9.39 11.61 20.28
C LYS A 59 9.13 10.18 20.74
N MET A 60 7.96 9.62 20.43
CA MET A 60 7.59 8.25 20.77
C MET A 60 8.41 7.22 19.98
N VAL A 61 8.60 7.44 18.67
CA VAL A 61 9.49 6.60 17.86
C VAL A 61 10.92 6.59 18.42
N LYS A 62 11.44 7.75 18.84
CA LYS A 62 12.74 7.84 19.52
C LYS A 62 12.77 7.01 20.80
N ALA A 63 11.74 7.11 21.64
CA ALA A 63 11.65 6.38 22.91
C ALA A 63 11.58 4.86 22.66
N TYR A 64 10.68 4.39 21.79
CA TYR A 64 10.54 2.97 21.49
C TYR A 64 11.76 2.38 20.78
N SER A 65 12.40 3.15 19.89
CA SER A 65 13.66 2.72 19.26
C SER A 65 14.79 2.58 20.28
N LYS A 66 14.89 3.51 21.26
CA LYS A 66 15.87 3.40 22.35
C LYS A 66 15.60 2.22 23.26
N ALA A 67 14.32 1.92 23.53
CA ALA A 67 13.92 0.74 24.30
C ALA A 67 14.06 -0.57 23.51
N GLY A 68 14.38 -0.51 22.21
CA GLY A 68 14.41 -1.70 21.34
C GLY A 68 13.05 -2.38 21.18
N ALA A 69 11.96 -1.63 21.34
CA ALA A 69 10.60 -2.16 21.28
C ALA A 69 10.05 -2.22 19.84
N MET A 70 10.67 -1.49 18.90
CA MET A 70 10.18 -1.43 17.53
C MET A 70 10.66 -2.60 16.67
N ALA A 71 9.73 -3.18 15.91
CA ALA A 71 10.02 -4.29 15.01
C ALA A 71 9.36 -4.12 13.64
N TYR A 72 9.83 -4.91 12.67
CA TYR A 72 9.35 -4.97 11.30
C TYR A 72 9.30 -6.42 10.81
N ALA A 73 8.24 -6.76 10.08
CA ALA A 73 8.18 -7.98 9.30
C ALA A 73 7.19 -7.86 8.14
N ASP A 74 7.24 -8.85 7.26
CA ASP A 74 6.19 -9.10 6.28
C ASP A 74 5.02 -9.83 6.94
N SER A 75 3.80 -9.35 6.68
CA SER A 75 2.58 -9.91 7.23
C SER A 75 2.36 -11.32 6.71
N LYS A 76 2.25 -12.28 7.64
CA LYS A 76 1.91 -13.69 7.34
C LYS A 76 0.41 -13.94 7.18
N HIS A 77 -0.41 -12.90 7.33
CA HIS A 77 -1.86 -13.01 7.17
C HIS A 77 -2.23 -13.44 5.76
N ALA A 78 -3.02 -14.52 5.65
CA ALA A 78 -3.48 -15.03 4.36
C ALA A 78 -4.61 -14.20 3.72
N ASN A 79 -5.16 -13.21 4.44
CA ASN A 79 -6.40 -12.51 4.09
C ASN A 79 -6.19 -11.02 3.75
N MET A 80 -6.90 -10.12 4.42
CA MET A 80 -6.97 -8.69 4.15
C MET A 80 -5.63 -7.93 4.30
N LEU A 81 -4.61 -8.56 4.89
CA LEU A 81 -3.25 -8.04 5.06
C LEU A 81 -2.22 -8.79 4.20
N LYS A 82 -2.65 -9.68 3.31
CA LYS A 82 -1.74 -10.42 2.42
C LYS A 82 -0.90 -9.46 1.58
N GLY A 83 0.42 -9.66 1.65
CA GLY A 83 1.41 -8.85 0.93
C GLY A 83 1.64 -7.45 1.51
N TYR A 84 1.22 -7.22 2.76
CA TYR A 84 1.62 -6.04 3.53
C TYR A 84 2.87 -6.36 4.34
N SER A 85 3.75 -5.39 4.54
CA SER A 85 4.69 -5.40 5.66
C SER A 85 4.11 -4.56 6.80
N TYR A 86 4.71 -4.65 7.99
CA TYR A 86 4.31 -3.80 9.11
C TYR A 86 5.49 -3.28 9.91
N VAL A 87 5.23 -2.19 10.64
CA VAL A 87 6.05 -1.75 11.77
C VAL A 87 5.17 -1.79 13.01
N THR A 88 5.73 -2.28 14.12
CA THR A 88 5.06 -2.34 15.43
C THR A 88 5.89 -1.72 16.54
N GLY A 89 5.23 -1.19 17.58
CA GLY A 89 5.86 -0.56 18.73
C GLY A 89 5.83 -1.38 20.02
N GLN A 90 4.79 -2.19 20.26
CA GLN A 90 4.58 -2.91 21.52
C GLN A 90 3.76 -4.22 21.39
N GLY A 91 3.48 -4.70 20.18
CA GLY A 91 2.85 -6.01 19.97
C GLY A 91 1.34 -6.06 20.24
N ASP A 92 0.72 -5.01 20.79
CA ASP A 92 -0.75 -4.90 20.84
C ASP A 92 -1.30 -4.48 19.46
N PRO A 93 -2.55 -4.83 19.11
CA PRO A 93 -3.12 -4.53 17.78
C PRO A 93 -3.03 -3.07 17.34
N THR A 94 -3.14 -2.11 18.27
CA THR A 94 -3.09 -0.67 17.93
C THR A 94 -1.68 -0.20 17.60
N SER A 95 -0.66 -0.94 18.04
CA SER A 95 0.74 -0.61 17.77
C SER A 95 1.21 -0.97 16.35
N PHE A 96 0.38 -1.59 15.52
CA PHE A 96 0.76 -1.98 14.15
C PHE A 96 0.31 -0.96 13.10
N ILE A 97 1.23 -0.58 12.22
CA ILE A 97 0.91 0.03 10.93
C ILE A 97 1.28 -0.94 9.82
N TYR A 98 0.27 -1.48 9.14
CA TYR A 98 0.45 -2.34 7.97
C TYR A 98 0.49 -1.48 6.72
N TYR A 99 1.45 -1.72 5.84
CA TYR A 99 1.56 -1.01 4.57
C TYR A 99 2.11 -1.90 3.44
N LYS A 100 1.77 -1.51 2.21
CA LYS A 100 2.44 -1.95 0.97
C LYS A 100 2.48 -0.78 0.01
N HIS A 101 3.28 -0.86 -1.04
CA HIS A 101 3.32 0.18 -2.06
C HIS A 101 3.15 -0.37 -3.47
N ASN A 102 2.57 0.46 -4.34
CA ASN A 102 2.57 0.27 -5.78
C ASN A 102 2.99 1.60 -6.42
N GLY A 103 4.16 1.61 -7.05
CA GLY A 103 4.76 2.80 -7.63
C GLY A 103 4.91 3.97 -6.64
N ASN A 104 4.18 5.06 -6.87
CA ASN A 104 4.24 6.29 -6.06
C ASN A 104 3.19 6.34 -4.92
N THR A 105 2.44 5.26 -4.70
CA THR A 105 1.35 5.22 -3.73
C THR A 105 1.62 4.14 -2.69
N ALA A 106 1.53 4.51 -1.41
CA ALA A 106 1.53 3.58 -0.29
C ALA A 106 0.09 3.35 0.18
N TYR A 107 -0.28 2.10 0.38
CA TYR A 107 -1.57 1.67 0.91
C TYR A 107 -1.39 1.19 2.33
N TYR A 108 -2.32 1.49 3.23
CA TYR A 108 -2.16 1.16 4.64
C TYR A 108 -3.45 0.82 5.36
N LYS A 109 -3.26 0.10 6.48
CA LYS A 109 -4.28 -0.31 7.44
C LYS A 109 -3.66 -0.28 8.85
N TYR A 110 -4.48 0.03 9.85
CA TYR A 110 -4.15 -0.08 11.26
C TYR A 110 -5.42 -0.45 12.04
N TRP A 111 -5.25 -0.94 13.26
CA TRP A 111 -6.36 -1.28 14.16
C TRP A 111 -6.93 -0.02 14.81
N TYR A 112 -8.22 0.23 14.60
CA TYR A 112 -8.92 1.37 15.17
C TYR A 112 -9.85 0.92 16.30
N VAL A 113 -9.73 1.57 17.46
CA VAL A 113 -10.41 1.18 18.72
C VAL A 113 -11.55 2.13 19.13
N GLY A 114 -11.91 3.07 18.25
CA GLY A 114 -12.97 4.01 18.54
C GLY A 114 -12.66 4.98 19.69
N PRO A 115 -13.62 5.85 20.04
CA PRO A 115 -13.46 6.81 21.14
C PRO A 115 -13.39 6.14 22.52
N LYS A 116 -13.93 4.92 22.65
CA LYS A 116 -13.92 4.14 23.90
C LYS A 116 -12.55 3.49 24.19
N GLN A 117 -11.59 3.58 23.26
CA GLN A 117 -10.24 3.04 23.40
C GLN A 117 -10.21 1.53 23.73
N ASP A 118 -11.20 0.79 23.24
CA ASP A 118 -11.34 -0.64 23.50
C ASP A 118 -10.69 -1.46 22.38
N VAL A 119 -9.58 -2.11 22.72
CA VAL A 119 -8.81 -2.93 21.77
C VAL A 119 -9.61 -4.14 21.30
N ALA A 120 -10.39 -4.78 22.19
CA ALA A 120 -11.10 -6.02 21.89
C ALA A 120 -12.21 -5.82 20.85
N HIS A 121 -12.86 -4.66 20.86
CA HIS A 121 -13.92 -4.29 19.93
C HIS A 121 -13.44 -3.42 18.76
N GLY A 122 -12.12 -3.29 18.59
CA GLY A 122 -11.57 -2.58 17.45
C GLY A 122 -11.76 -3.32 16.13
N HIS A 123 -11.30 -2.70 15.05
CA HIS A 123 -11.27 -3.33 13.74
C HIS A 123 -10.21 -2.68 12.85
N PHE A 124 -9.79 -3.38 11.80
CA PHE A 124 -8.99 -2.75 10.76
C PHE A 124 -9.78 -1.68 10.03
N ILE A 125 -9.20 -0.49 9.90
CA ILE A 125 -9.76 0.52 9.02
C ILE A 125 -9.87 0.00 7.58
N LYS A 126 -10.83 0.54 6.81
CA LYS A 126 -10.83 0.38 5.36
C LYS A 126 -9.47 0.82 4.81
N GLN A 127 -8.96 0.10 3.80
CA GLN A 127 -7.69 0.42 3.17
C GLN A 127 -7.66 1.89 2.75
N ARG A 128 -6.66 2.62 3.25
CA ARG A 128 -6.39 4.00 2.85
C ARG A 128 -5.10 4.05 2.05
N HIS A 129 -4.83 5.21 1.46
CA HIS A 129 -3.62 5.42 0.66
C HIS A 129 -3.02 6.80 0.94
N VAL A 130 -1.73 6.92 0.66
CA VAL A 130 -0.98 8.17 0.75
C VAL A 130 0.09 8.21 -0.34
N SER A 131 0.35 9.41 -0.86
CA SER A 131 1.44 9.59 -1.81
C SER A 131 2.80 9.43 -1.13
N ILE A 132 3.69 8.64 -1.72
CA ILE A 132 5.08 8.51 -1.26
C ILE A 132 5.82 9.85 -1.38
N LYS A 133 5.49 10.67 -2.39
CA LYS A 133 6.02 12.03 -2.52
C LYS A 133 5.69 12.89 -1.30
N TYR A 134 4.46 12.79 -0.79
CA TYR A 134 4.08 13.51 0.43
C TYR A 134 4.90 13.04 1.64
N LEU A 135 5.03 11.73 1.84
CA LEU A 135 5.82 11.17 2.94
C LEU A 135 7.28 11.62 2.86
N VAL A 136 7.88 11.56 1.67
CA VAL A 136 9.26 11.98 1.46
C VAL A 136 9.43 13.46 1.74
N ASN A 137 8.56 14.32 1.21
CA ASN A 137 8.63 15.77 1.45
C ASN A 137 8.51 16.10 2.95
N LYS A 138 7.64 15.38 3.67
CA LYS A 138 7.36 15.64 5.08
C LYS A 138 8.43 15.07 6.02
N TYR A 139 9.01 13.91 5.70
CA TYR A 139 9.81 13.11 6.65
C TYR A 139 11.17 12.64 6.13
N TYR A 140 11.53 12.83 4.85
CA TYR A 140 12.74 12.25 4.25
C TYR A 140 13.42 13.15 3.20
N HIS A 141 13.11 14.45 3.19
CA HIS A 141 13.63 15.37 2.18
C HIS A 141 15.00 15.93 2.56
N SER A 142 15.13 16.49 3.77
CA SER A 142 16.36 17.08 4.27
C SER A 142 17.38 16.04 4.77
N LYS A 143 18.64 16.43 4.90
CA LYS A 143 19.70 15.56 5.44
C LYS A 143 19.37 15.04 6.85
N SER A 144 18.87 15.92 7.73
CA SER A 144 18.46 15.54 9.10
C SER A 144 17.31 14.54 9.11
N GLN A 145 16.30 14.77 8.26
CA GLN A 145 15.17 13.85 8.08
C GLN A 145 15.61 12.47 7.58
N LYS A 146 16.48 12.44 6.56
CA LYS A 146 17.07 11.20 6.04
C LYS A 146 17.83 10.45 7.12
N ASN A 147 18.68 11.15 7.88
CA ASN A 147 19.44 10.56 8.98
C ASN A 147 18.51 9.96 10.04
N ALA A 148 17.45 10.67 10.44
CA ALA A 148 16.49 10.19 11.42
C ALA A 148 15.77 8.92 10.93
N VAL A 149 15.19 8.94 9.73
CA VAL A 149 14.49 7.77 9.16
C VAL A 149 15.44 6.60 8.98
N ASN A 150 16.64 6.82 8.44
CA ASN A 150 17.62 5.76 8.24
C ASN A 150 18.07 5.14 9.57
N TYR A 151 18.29 5.97 10.60
CA TYR A 151 18.63 5.51 11.94
C TYR A 151 17.52 4.65 12.53
N TYR A 152 16.26 5.11 12.50
CA TYR A 152 15.18 4.31 13.09
C TYR A 152 14.90 3.04 12.28
N ALA A 153 14.98 3.11 10.95
CA ALA A 153 14.82 1.94 10.09
C ALA A 153 15.90 0.87 10.37
N SER A 154 17.13 1.27 10.69
CA SER A 154 18.20 0.32 11.05
C SER A 154 18.07 -0.24 12.47
N LYS A 155 17.27 0.38 13.33
CA LYS A 155 16.99 -0.10 14.70
C LYS A 155 15.78 -1.05 14.77
N LEU A 156 15.01 -1.19 13.69
CA LEU A 156 13.90 -2.15 13.64
C LEU A 156 14.42 -3.58 13.73
N LYS A 157 14.05 -4.27 14.80
CA LYS A 157 14.23 -5.72 14.94
C LYS A 157 13.40 -6.44 13.87
N ASN A 158 13.85 -7.62 13.47
CA ASN A 158 13.00 -8.50 12.67
C ASN A 158 11.97 -9.12 13.60
N ASP A 159 10.71 -9.05 13.22
CA ASP A 159 9.61 -9.73 13.89
C ASP A 159 9.27 -11.03 13.17
N ASN A 160 8.61 -11.95 13.86
CA ASN A 160 8.20 -13.25 13.32
C ASN A 160 6.71 -13.55 13.53
N TYR A 161 5.92 -12.56 13.95
CA TYR A 161 4.46 -12.67 14.08
C TYR A 161 3.76 -12.98 12.75
#